data_AF-A0A256BDQ7-F1
#
_entry.id   AF-A0A256BDQ7-F1
#
_cell.length_a   1.000
_cell.length_b   1.000
_cell.length_c   1.000
_cell.angle_alpha   90.00
_cell.angle_beta   90.00
_cell.angle_gamma   90.00
#
_symmetry.space_group_name_H-M   'P 1'
#
loop_
_entity.id
_entity.type
_entity.pdbx_description
1 polymer ?
#
loop_
_entity_poly.entity_id
_entity_poly.type
_entity_poly.pdbx_seq_one_letter_code
_entity_poly.pdbx_strand_id
1 'polypeptide(L)'
;MTLAELLPAARKLSVTEKLKLIRILAEDLDTSENIQLSETSKAQKSSKAVTTKNKKQRPFGLCAGEFVVPEDFDAPLPEEILNAFEGK
;
A
#
# COMPACT_ATOMS: atom_id res chain seq x y z
N MET A 1 -14.10 -6.54 24.48
CA MET A 1 -12.72 -6.28 24.05
C MET A 1 -12.74 -5.76 22.64
N THR A 2 -12.66 -4.45 22.46
CA THR A 2 -12.64 -3.82 21.13
C THR A 2 -11.19 -3.66 20.64
N LEU A 3 -10.97 -3.56 19.32
CA LEU A 3 -9.63 -3.27 18.77
C LEU A 3 -9.04 -1.98 19.34
N ALA A 4 -9.89 -0.99 19.65
CA ALA A 4 -9.49 0.28 20.25
C ALA A 4 -8.90 0.11 21.67
N GLU A 5 -9.37 -0.88 22.44
CA GLU A 5 -8.86 -1.18 23.78
C GLU A 5 -7.50 -1.91 23.73
N LEU A 6 -7.23 -2.68 22.66
CA LEU A 6 -6.02 -3.50 22.52
C LEU A 6 -4.85 -2.77 21.83
N LEU A 7 -5.15 -1.74 21.03
CA LEU A 7 -4.15 -1.00 20.25
C LEU A 7 -3.06 -0.31 21.12
N PRO A 8 -3.37 0.30 22.28
CA PRO A 8 -2.35 0.87 23.16
C PRO A 8 -1.35 -0.17 23.69
N ALA A 9 -1.82 -1.40 23.95
CA ALA A 9 -0.96 -2.49 24.39
C ALA A 9 -0.05 -2.98 23.26
N ALA A 10 -0.61 -3.16 22.05
CA ALA A 10 0.15 -3.55 20.85
C ALA A 10 1.28 -2.57 20.50
N ARG A 11 1.11 -1.26 20.78
CA ARG A 11 2.16 -0.26 20.53
C ARG A 11 3.41 -0.45 21.37
N LYS A 12 3.28 -0.95 22.61
CA LYS A 12 4.39 -1.16 23.57
C LYS A 12 5.27 -2.36 23.22
N LEU A 13 4.84 -3.24 22.31
CA LEU A 13 5.62 -4.39 21.87
C LEU A 13 6.84 -3.96 21.05
N SER A 14 7.93 -4.70 21.23
CA SER A 14 9.10 -4.66 20.35
C SER A 14 8.76 -5.17 18.95
N VAL A 15 9.65 -4.91 17.98
CA VAL A 15 9.44 -5.33 16.58
C VAL A 15 9.25 -6.84 16.47
N THR A 16 10.06 -7.63 17.19
CA THR A 16 10.00 -9.10 17.16
C THR A 16 8.68 -9.62 17.75
N GLU A 17 8.18 -9.00 18.81
CA GLU A 17 6.90 -9.38 19.42
C GLU A 17 5.72 -9.03 18.51
N LYS A 18 5.78 -7.88 17.84
CA LYS A 18 4.79 -7.50 16.82
C LYS A 18 4.76 -8.51 15.67
N LEU A 19 5.92 -8.95 15.19
CA LEU A 19 6.01 -9.94 14.12
C LEU A 19 5.45 -11.32 14.55
N LYS A 20 5.74 -11.76 15.78
CA LYS A 20 5.15 -12.99 16.33
C LYS A 20 3.63 -12.89 16.44
N LEU A 21 3.12 -11.77 16.92
CA LEU A 21 1.68 -11.54 17.05
C LEU A 21 0.98 -11.53 15.68
N ILE A 22 1.54 -10.84 14.69
CA ILE A 22 1.01 -10.83 13.32
C ILE A 22 0.96 -12.25 12.73
N ARG A 23 2.01 -13.05 12.96
CA ARG A 23 2.05 -14.43 12.48
C ARG A 23 0.95 -15.30 13.08
N ILE A 24 0.77 -15.23 14.41
CA ILE A 24 -0.28 -15.98 15.11
C ILE A 24 -1.66 -15.58 14.58
N LEU A 25 -1.92 -14.27 14.48
CA LEU A 25 -3.20 -13.77 13.98
C LEU A 25 -3.44 -14.17 12.52
N ALA A 26 -2.41 -14.18 11.68
CA ALA A 26 -2.53 -14.61 10.29
C ALA A 26 -2.83 -16.12 10.16
N GLU A 27 -2.22 -16.96 11.01
CA GLU A 27 -2.49 -18.41 11.08
C GLU A 27 -3.95 -18.67 11.55
N ASP A 28 -4.48 -17.86 12.47
CA ASP A 28 -5.86 -17.97 12.95
C ASP A 28 -6.89 -17.46 11.90
N LEU A 29 -6.52 -16.47 11.08
CA LEU A 29 -7.38 -15.84 10.07
C LEU A 29 -7.60 -16.68 8.80
N ASP A 30 -6.84 -17.77 8.60
CA ASP A 30 -7.00 -18.70 7.46
C ASP A 30 -8.34 -19.47 7.46
N THR A 31 -9.23 -19.22 8.43
CA THR A 31 -10.50 -19.95 8.56
C THR A 31 -11.81 -19.17 8.46
N SER A 32 -11.83 -17.83 8.50
CA SER A 32 -12.97 -16.99 8.06
C SER A 32 -12.85 -15.61 8.70
N GLU A 33 -12.53 -14.59 7.90
CA GLU A 33 -13.32 -13.34 7.87
C GLU A 33 -12.79 -12.38 6.79
N ASN A 34 -13.72 -11.79 6.05
CA ASN A 34 -13.43 -10.74 5.07
C ASN A 34 -13.12 -9.45 5.82
N ILE A 35 -11.85 -9.06 5.90
CA ILE A 35 -11.44 -7.77 6.47
C ILE A 35 -11.97 -6.67 5.54
N GLN A 36 -13.16 -6.15 5.83
CA GLN A 36 -13.70 -4.98 5.13
C GLN A 36 -12.95 -3.73 5.60
N LEU A 37 -12.04 -3.27 4.74
CA LEU A 37 -11.44 -1.94 4.82
C LEU A 37 -12.50 -0.90 4.44
N SER A 38 -13.29 -0.44 5.40
CA SER A 38 -14.02 0.83 5.32
C SER A 38 -13.06 1.92 5.87
N GLU A 39 -12.75 3.04 5.21
CA GLU A 39 -13.60 3.95 4.46
C GLU A 39 -12.80 4.83 3.47
N THR A 40 -13.47 5.20 2.37
CA THR A 40 -13.25 6.38 1.50
C THR A 40 -11.92 6.54 0.73
N SER A 41 -11.86 5.98 -0.47
CA SER A 41 -11.33 6.70 -1.66
C SER A 41 -11.69 5.96 -2.94
N LYS A 42 -12.05 6.74 -3.96
CA LYS A 42 -12.64 6.31 -5.23
C LYS A 42 -11.70 5.37 -6.02
N ALA A 43 -12.31 4.34 -6.59
CA ALA A 43 -11.87 3.58 -7.76
C ALA A 43 -10.46 2.96 -7.71
N GLN A 44 -10.28 1.90 -6.93
CA GLN A 44 -9.26 0.90 -7.22
C GLN A 44 -9.93 -0.45 -7.49
N LYS A 45 -9.81 -0.91 -8.74
CA LYS A 45 -10.09 -2.30 -9.12
C LYS A 45 -9.37 -3.20 -8.13
N SER A 46 -10.16 -4.00 -7.39
CA SER A 46 -9.70 -5.10 -6.56
C SER A 46 -8.60 -5.88 -7.27
N SER A 47 -7.38 -5.78 -6.77
CA SER A 47 -6.34 -6.76 -7.07
C SER A 47 -6.78 -8.06 -6.41
N LYS A 48 -7.45 -8.94 -7.17
CA LYS A 48 -7.63 -10.35 -6.80
C LYS A 48 -6.26 -10.89 -6.39
N ALA A 49 -6.15 -11.42 -5.18
CA ALA A 49 -4.98 -12.13 -4.72
C ALA A 49 -4.64 -13.20 -5.75
N VAL A 50 -3.52 -13.02 -6.44
CA VAL A 50 -3.09 -13.97 -7.45
C VAL A 50 -2.40 -15.10 -6.74
N THR A 51 -3.02 -16.28 -6.77
CA THR A 51 -2.40 -17.56 -6.40
C THR A 51 -0.99 -17.64 -7.01
N THR A 52 -0.01 -17.93 -6.17
CA THR A 52 1.43 -17.94 -6.46
C THR A 52 1.82 -19.12 -7.36
N LYS A 53 1.29 -19.19 -8.58
CA LYS A 53 1.92 -19.97 -9.64
C LYS A 53 3.19 -19.24 -10.03
N ASN A 54 4.36 -19.88 -9.85
CA ASN A 54 5.70 -19.37 -10.16
C ASN A 54 5.69 -18.42 -11.38
N LYS A 55 5.57 -17.11 -11.13
CA LYS A 55 5.46 -16.12 -12.19
C LYS A 55 6.87 -15.80 -12.62
N LYS A 56 7.18 -16.07 -13.89
CA LYS A 56 8.36 -15.52 -14.56
C LYS A 56 8.46 -14.03 -14.20
N GLN A 57 9.66 -13.57 -13.88
CA GLN A 57 9.88 -12.15 -13.60
C GLN A 57 9.33 -11.34 -14.77
N ARG A 58 8.53 -10.30 -14.44
CA ARG A 58 7.99 -9.44 -15.49
C ARG A 58 9.17 -8.77 -16.19
N PRO A 59 9.18 -8.72 -17.53
CA PRO A 59 10.23 -8.02 -18.24
C PRO A 59 10.25 -6.55 -17.80
N PHE A 60 11.45 -6.00 -17.65
CA PHE A 60 11.65 -4.58 -17.37
C PHE A 60 11.33 -3.76 -18.62
N GLY A 61 10.85 -2.53 -18.43
CA GLY A 61 10.65 -1.60 -19.55
C GLY A 61 9.61 -2.06 -20.58
N LEU A 62 8.40 -2.45 -20.13
CA LEU A 62 7.30 -2.81 -21.05
C LEU A 62 6.98 -1.74 -22.10
N CYS A 63 7.24 -0.47 -21.77
CA CYS A 63 7.06 0.69 -22.64
C CYS A 63 8.40 1.38 -22.95
N ALA A 64 9.51 0.64 -22.95
CA ALA A 64 10.83 1.21 -23.24
C ALA A 64 10.84 1.82 -24.65
N GLY A 65 11.21 3.10 -24.76
CA GLY A 65 11.24 3.83 -26.03
C GLY A 65 9.89 4.35 -26.53
N GLU A 66 8.78 4.02 -25.86
CA GLU A 66 7.44 4.55 -26.19
C GLU A 66 7.16 5.91 -25.55
N PHE A 67 7.94 6.30 -24.53
CA PHE A 67 7.84 7.58 -23.85
C PHE A 67 8.97 8.50 -24.29
N VAL A 68 8.62 9.64 -24.88
CA VAL A 68 9.55 10.72 -25.16
C VAL A 68 9.49 11.69 -23.98
N VAL A 69 10.60 11.81 -23.25
CA VAL A 69 10.74 12.78 -22.17
C VAL A 69 10.85 14.17 -22.81
N PRO A 70 9.95 15.12 -22.48
CA PRO A 70 10.09 16.52 -22.92
C PRO A 70 11.40 17.14 -22.43
N GLU A 71 11.95 18.10 -23.19
CA GLU A 71 13.19 18.80 -22.81
C GLU A 71 13.03 19.60 -21.51
N ASP A 72 11.80 19.99 -21.15
CA ASP A 72 11.44 20.76 -19.96
C ASP A 72 10.97 19.90 -18.78
N PHE A 73 11.16 18.58 -18.82
CA PHE A 73 10.71 17.69 -17.74
C PHE A 73 11.29 18.07 -16.36
N ASP A 74 12.54 18.51 -16.32
CA ASP A 74 13.22 18.94 -15.10
C ASP A 74 12.98 20.44 -14.77
N ALA A 75 12.12 21.13 -15.53
CA ALA A 75 11.76 22.51 -15.25
C ALA A 75 10.99 22.61 -13.91
N PRO A 76 11.12 23.73 -13.18
CA PRO A 76 10.37 23.93 -11.95
C PRO A 76 8.85 23.90 -12.24
N LEU A 77 8.11 23.30 -11.31
CA LEU A 77 6.65 23.31 -11.37
C LEU A 77 6.10 24.75 -11.30
N PRO A 78 4.99 25.04 -12.00
CA PRO A 78 4.28 26.31 -11.88
C PRO A 78 3.93 26.66 -10.43
N GLU A 79 4.01 27.96 -10.08
CA GLU A 79 3.75 28.45 -8.72
C GLU A 79 2.36 28.08 -8.19
N GLU A 80 1.35 28.08 -9.06
CA GLU A 80 -0.02 27.67 -8.71
C GLU A 80 -0.08 26.22 -8.22
N ILE A 81 0.69 25.33 -8.86
CA ILE A 81 0.77 23.92 -8.48
C ILE A 81 1.52 23.81 -7.16
N LEU A 82 2.66 24.50 -7.01
CA LEU A 82 3.42 24.50 -5.77
C LEU A 82 2.58 25.01 -4.57
N ASN A 83 1.87 26.11 -4.74
CA ASN A 83 0.99 26.67 -3.69
C ASN A 83 -0.13 25.69 -3.31
N ALA A 84 -0.74 25.02 -4.31
CA ALA A 84 -1.76 24.00 -4.04
C ALA A 84 -1.21 22.81 -3.23
N PHE A 85 0.04 22.38 -3.48
CA PHE A 85 0.71 21.35 -2.68
C PHE A 85 1.10 21.84 -1.28
N GLU A 86 1.51 23.10 -1.16
CA GLU A 86 1.93 23.71 0.12
C GLU A 86 0.77 24.24 0.96
N GLY A 87 -0.46 24.21 0.44
CA GLY A 87 -1.67 24.69 1.13
C GLY A 87 -1.68 26.21 1.33
N LYS A 88 -1.05 26.95 0.42
CA LYS A 88 -0.98 28.41 0.41
C LYS A 88 -2.02 29.03 -0.51
#